data_AF-A0A2P5DHP6-F1
#
_entry.id   AF-A0A2P5DHP6-F1
#
_cell.length_a   1.000
_cell.length_b   1.000
_cell.length_c   1.000
_cell.angle_alpha   90.00
_cell.angle_beta   90.00
_cell.angle_gamma   90.00
#
_symmetry.space_group_name_H-M   'P 1'
#
loop_
_entity.id
_entity.type
_entity.pdbx_description
1 polymer ?
#
loop_
_entity_poly.entity_id
_entity_poly.type
_entity_poly.pdbx_seq_one_letter_code
_entity_poly.pdbx_strand_id
1 'polypeptide(L)'
;MRITKLLSCGTNGLDCGAYGRLIQFCADRRLFRQARQLHARLVLFSVVPDNFLASKLITLYSKYRRLNQARKVFDQIPRRNTFSWNAMLIAYSLHNMHTDVLKLFSSLVSSYSTDVKPDNFTVTCVLKALASLIFDPRLAKEVHCFVLRHGFDSDIFVVNALVTCYSRCDELGLARVLFDGMPVRDIVSWNSMIAGYSQGGFYEECKKLYREMLGLVELRPNAVTMVSVLQACGQSKDLIFGMEVHHFVNESQIVMDISLCNALIGFYAKCGSLDYARDLLDGMSEKDEVTYGSMVSGYMVHGFVDNAMDLFCKMEYPGLSTWNAVISGLVQNNQHERVLDLFQAMQASGLRPNAVTISSVLPTISYFSYLKGGKEMHAYAVRSGCDQNIYVSTAIIDTFAKSGFLHGARQVFNQSKGKSLIIWTAIIAAYATHGDAYMSLCLFDEMVNNGIQPDEVTFTAVLTSCAHSGLVDEAWKVFGSMLPKYGIQPLVEHYACMVSVLSRAGRLSEAAKLISNMPVEPSAKVWGALLNGASVSGDVELGKFVSDHLFEIEPENTGNYMIMANLYSQAGRPEEADKVRERMAKVGLKKVAGSSWIGTNGGLRSLIAAEGIK
;
A
#
# COMPACT_ATOMS: atom_id res chain seq x y z
N MET A 1 35.42 46.99 -0.80
CA MET A 1 35.33 48.28 -1.51
C MET A 1 35.56 48.00 -3.00
N ARG A 2 34.73 48.55 -3.91
CA ARG A 2 34.67 48.32 -5.39
C ARG A 2 33.83 47.15 -5.95
N ILE A 3 32.54 47.10 -5.59
CA ILE A 3 31.45 46.75 -6.54
C ILE A 3 30.44 47.91 -6.64
N THR A 4 30.52 48.88 -5.73
CA THR A 4 29.60 50.01 -5.58
C THR A 4 29.85 51.21 -6.50
N LYS A 5 30.93 51.22 -7.28
CA LYS A 5 31.35 52.41 -8.07
C LYS A 5 31.13 52.30 -9.59
N LEU A 6 30.46 51.25 -10.06
CA LEU A 6 30.20 51.01 -11.50
C LEU A 6 28.75 51.26 -11.93
N LEU A 7 27.86 51.70 -11.02
CA LEU A 7 26.43 51.88 -11.31
C LEU A 7 25.96 53.35 -11.21
N SER A 8 26.88 54.31 -11.16
CA SER A 8 26.55 55.74 -11.23
C SER A 8 27.12 56.33 -12.53
N CYS A 9 26.44 56.09 -13.64
CA CYS A 9 26.68 56.84 -14.87
C CYS A 9 25.34 57.18 -15.50
N GLY A 10 25.08 58.48 -15.62
CA GLY A 10 24.06 59.03 -16.52
C GLY A 10 22.63 59.03 -15.99
N THR A 11 22.09 60.23 -15.84
CA THR A 11 20.67 60.59 -15.85
C THR A 11 19.71 59.52 -16.43
N ASN A 12 18.74 59.11 -15.60
CA ASN A 12 17.57 58.26 -15.87
C ASN A 12 17.80 56.75 -16.09
N GLY A 13 17.70 55.98 -15.00
CA GLY A 13 17.36 54.54 -15.01
C GLY A 13 18.38 53.63 -14.30
N LEU A 14 17.95 52.93 -13.24
CA LEU A 14 18.71 51.80 -12.68
C LEU A 14 18.82 50.67 -13.73
N ASP A 15 20.04 50.17 -14.00
CA ASP A 15 20.25 49.05 -14.94
C ASP A 15 19.77 47.72 -14.33
N CYS A 16 18.52 47.36 -14.60
CA CYS A 16 17.91 46.09 -14.21
C CYS A 16 18.68 44.86 -14.71
N GLY A 17 19.37 44.97 -15.85
CA GLY A 17 20.20 43.90 -16.42
C GLY A 17 21.45 43.65 -15.59
N ALA A 18 22.16 44.70 -15.17
CA ALA A 18 23.31 44.58 -14.27
C ALA A 18 22.91 44.03 -12.90
N TYR A 19 21.79 44.50 -12.32
CA TYR A 19 21.28 43.95 -11.06
C TYR A 19 20.87 42.48 -11.19
N GLY A 20 20.22 42.09 -12.30
CA GLY A 20 19.85 40.71 -12.57
C GLY A 20 21.07 39.78 -12.65
N ARG A 21 22.15 40.22 -13.30
CA ARG A 21 23.44 39.48 -13.34
C ARG A 21 24.08 39.38 -11.96
N LEU A 22 24.08 40.43 -11.16
CA LEU A 22 24.60 40.41 -9.79
C LEU A 22 23.81 39.47 -8.88
N ILE A 23 22.48 39.44 -9.03
CA ILE A 23 21.62 38.51 -8.29
C ILE A 23 21.90 37.07 -8.70
N GLN A 24 22.05 36.79 -10.00
CA GLN A 24 22.45 35.47 -10.49
C GLN A 24 23.82 35.06 -9.90
N PHE A 25 24.81 35.95 -9.94
CA PHE A 25 26.12 35.71 -9.33
C PHE A 25 26.02 35.36 -7.83
N CYS A 26 25.20 36.10 -7.08
CA CYS A 26 24.96 35.81 -5.67
C CYS A 26 24.22 34.48 -5.47
N ALA A 27 23.30 34.12 -6.37
CA ALA A 27 22.58 32.85 -6.34
C ALA A 27 23.51 31.65 -6.59
N ASP A 28 24.51 31.80 -7.45
CA ASP A 28 25.45 30.74 -7.81
C ASP A 28 26.55 30.56 -6.74
N ARG A 29 26.98 31.65 -6.10
CA ARG A 29 27.97 31.64 -5.00
C ARG A 29 27.36 31.45 -3.61
N ARG A 30 26.07 31.12 -3.51
CA ARG A 30 25.33 30.94 -2.24
C ARG A 30 25.37 32.17 -1.29
N LEU A 31 25.45 33.37 -1.85
CA LEU A 31 25.55 34.65 -1.12
C LEU A 31 24.17 35.28 -0.84
N PHE A 32 23.35 34.60 -0.01
CA PHE A 32 21.96 35.01 0.21
C PHE A 32 21.79 36.40 0.82
N ARG A 33 22.64 36.76 1.80
CA ARG A 33 22.54 38.04 2.52
C ARG A 33 22.77 39.22 1.59
N GLN A 34 23.79 39.12 0.74
CA GLN A 34 24.13 40.11 -0.27
C GLN A 34 23.02 40.25 -1.31
N ALA A 35 22.46 39.13 -1.78
CA ALA A 35 21.35 39.15 -2.73
C ALA A 35 20.10 39.82 -2.14
N ARG A 36 19.79 39.58 -0.85
CA ARG A 36 18.69 40.26 -0.15
C ARG A 36 18.93 41.76 0.00
N GLN A 37 20.16 42.19 0.27
CA GLN A 37 20.50 43.61 0.33
C GLN A 37 20.33 44.29 -1.04
N LEU A 38 20.72 43.62 -2.12
CA LEU A 38 20.51 44.10 -3.49
C LEU A 38 19.01 44.23 -3.79
N HIS A 39 18.20 43.23 -3.45
CA HIS A 39 16.75 43.30 -3.63
C HIS A 39 16.10 44.39 -2.75
N ALA A 40 16.53 44.54 -1.49
CA ALA A 40 16.04 45.62 -0.63
C ALA A 40 16.34 47.02 -1.21
N ARG A 41 17.51 47.20 -1.81
CA ARG A 41 17.84 48.44 -2.53
C ARG A 41 16.93 48.68 -3.74
N LEU A 42 16.65 47.65 -4.53
CA LEU A 42 15.71 47.75 -5.66
C LEU A 42 14.32 48.20 -5.19
N VAL A 43 13.85 47.66 -4.06
CA VAL A 43 12.57 48.07 -3.44
C VAL A 43 12.62 49.51 -2.93
N LEU A 44 13.71 49.93 -2.27
CA LEU A 44 13.88 51.31 -1.78
C LEU A 44 13.92 52.35 -2.91
N PHE A 45 14.45 51.98 -4.07
CA PHE A 45 14.44 52.83 -5.26
C PHE A 45 13.12 52.74 -6.05
N SER A 46 12.10 52.05 -5.53
CA SER A 46 10.81 51.83 -6.17
C SER A 46 10.93 51.25 -7.59
N VAL A 47 11.96 50.43 -7.82
CA VAL A 47 12.17 49.76 -9.12
C VAL A 47 11.16 48.63 -9.24
N VAL A 48 10.30 48.72 -10.23
CA VAL A 48 9.43 47.61 -10.62
C VAL A 48 10.27 46.61 -11.42
N PRO A 49 10.41 45.36 -10.96
CA PRO A 49 11.28 44.40 -11.64
C PRO A 49 10.68 44.01 -12.99
N ASP A 50 11.50 44.09 -14.04
CA ASP A 50 11.17 43.53 -15.35
C ASP A 50 11.15 41.99 -15.31
N ASN A 51 10.65 41.35 -16.36
CA ASN A 51 10.55 39.87 -16.42
C ASN A 51 11.89 39.16 -16.17
N PHE A 52 13.01 39.75 -16.61
CA PHE A 52 14.34 39.17 -16.46
C PHE A 52 14.80 39.22 -15.00
N LEU A 53 14.80 40.40 -14.39
CA LEU A 53 15.19 40.62 -13.00
C LEU A 53 14.28 39.85 -12.04
N ALA A 54 12.97 39.85 -12.29
CA ALA A 54 11.99 39.10 -11.51
C ALA A 54 12.26 37.59 -11.57
N SER A 55 12.52 37.02 -12.75
CA SER A 55 12.83 35.59 -12.90
C SER A 55 14.10 35.18 -12.14
N LYS A 56 15.12 36.05 -12.09
CA LYS A 56 16.34 35.82 -11.30
C LYS A 56 16.07 35.88 -9.80
N LEU A 57 15.26 36.84 -9.34
CA LEU A 57 14.84 36.95 -7.94
C LEU A 57 13.96 35.76 -7.50
N ILE A 58 13.04 35.29 -8.36
CA ILE A 58 12.22 34.08 -8.12
C ILE A 58 13.13 32.86 -7.97
N THR A 59 14.06 32.66 -8.89
CA THR A 59 15.02 31.54 -8.85
C THR A 59 15.89 31.58 -7.60
N LEU A 60 16.38 32.77 -7.22
CA LEU A 60 17.12 32.99 -5.98
C LEU A 60 16.27 32.56 -4.78
N TYR A 61 15.06 33.11 -4.62
CA TYR A 61 14.21 32.80 -3.46
C TYR A 61 13.77 31.34 -3.41
N SER A 62 13.54 30.73 -4.58
CA SER A 62 13.30 29.29 -4.70
C SER A 62 14.47 28.47 -4.13
N LYS A 63 15.72 28.77 -4.51
CA LYS A 63 16.91 28.06 -3.98
C LYS A 63 16.99 28.06 -2.44
N TYR A 64 16.46 29.10 -1.77
CA TYR A 64 16.42 29.21 -0.31
C TYR A 64 15.07 28.87 0.33
N ARG A 65 14.19 28.14 -0.37
CA ARG A 65 12.86 27.73 0.10
C ARG A 65 11.95 28.88 0.57
N ARG A 66 12.13 30.09 0.04
CA ARG A 66 11.32 31.28 0.38
C ARG A 66 10.26 31.57 -0.68
N LEU A 67 9.38 30.62 -0.89
CA LEU A 67 8.38 30.67 -1.96
C LEU A 67 7.40 31.84 -1.84
N ASN A 68 7.04 32.25 -0.62
CA ASN A 68 6.20 33.43 -0.41
C ASN A 68 6.85 34.72 -0.93
N GLN A 69 8.18 34.84 -0.83
CA GLN A 69 8.92 35.99 -1.34
C GLN A 69 9.06 35.91 -2.87
N ALA A 70 9.29 34.72 -3.42
CA ALA A 70 9.28 34.48 -4.86
C ALA A 70 7.92 34.86 -5.46
N ARG A 71 6.81 34.45 -4.81
CA ARG A 71 5.46 34.76 -5.26
C ARG A 71 5.16 36.26 -5.25
N LYS A 72 5.57 36.98 -4.20
CA LYS A 72 5.45 38.44 -4.14
C LYS A 72 6.18 39.14 -5.28
N VAL A 73 7.39 38.70 -5.61
CA VAL A 73 8.14 39.24 -6.76
C VAL A 73 7.40 38.96 -8.07
N PHE A 74 6.87 37.75 -8.24
CA PHE A 74 6.07 37.40 -9.41
C PHE A 74 4.78 38.24 -9.53
N ASP A 75 4.11 38.52 -8.41
CA ASP A 75 2.88 39.32 -8.38
C ASP A 75 3.13 40.80 -8.71
N GLN A 76 4.36 41.30 -8.51
CA GLN A 76 4.77 42.68 -8.81
C GLN A 76 5.10 42.95 -10.29
N ILE A 77 5.16 41.92 -11.14
CA ILE A 77 5.48 42.06 -12.57
C ILE A 77 4.28 42.70 -13.32
N PRO A 78 4.44 43.88 -13.96
CA PRO A 78 3.31 44.57 -14.61
C PRO A 78 2.76 43.84 -15.84
N ARG A 79 3.65 43.29 -16.67
CA ARG A 79 3.32 42.49 -17.86
C ARG A 79 4.15 41.22 -17.85
N ARG A 80 3.51 40.10 -17.49
CA ARG A 80 4.16 38.79 -17.43
C ARG A 80 4.31 38.21 -18.83
N ASN A 81 5.38 37.47 -19.06
CA ASN A 81 5.62 36.70 -20.27
C ASN A 81 5.84 35.21 -19.91
N THR A 82 5.90 34.33 -20.91
CA THR A 82 6.05 32.88 -20.68
C THR A 82 7.24 32.55 -19.78
N PHE A 83 8.36 33.28 -19.90
CA PHE A 83 9.54 33.08 -19.05
C PHE A 83 9.30 33.34 -17.56
N SER A 84 8.61 34.42 -17.19
CA SER A 84 8.35 34.71 -15.78
C SER A 84 7.32 33.76 -15.17
N TRP A 85 6.34 33.30 -15.96
CA TRP A 85 5.44 32.20 -15.58
C TRP A 85 6.20 30.89 -15.35
N ASN A 86 7.06 30.49 -16.29
CA ASN A 86 7.87 29.28 -16.18
C ASN A 86 8.81 29.33 -14.98
N ALA A 87 9.43 30.48 -14.68
CA ALA A 87 10.27 30.64 -13.49
C ALA A 87 9.51 30.34 -12.19
N MET A 88 8.26 30.76 -12.11
CA MET A 88 7.41 30.50 -10.94
C MET A 88 6.90 29.05 -10.90
N LEU A 89 6.53 28.46 -12.05
CA LEU A 89 6.13 27.05 -12.17
C LEU A 89 7.28 26.11 -11.78
N ILE A 90 8.51 26.38 -12.25
CA ILE A 90 9.71 25.64 -11.87
C ILE A 90 9.97 25.79 -10.37
N ALA A 91 9.82 27.00 -9.82
CA ALA A 91 9.97 27.21 -8.39
C ALA A 91 8.98 26.36 -7.58
N TYR A 92 7.71 26.31 -7.95
CA TYR A 92 6.74 25.44 -7.27
C TYR A 92 7.00 23.94 -7.50
N SER A 93 7.36 23.54 -8.72
CA SER A 93 7.67 22.16 -9.08
C SER A 93 8.88 21.61 -8.33
N LEU A 94 9.94 22.41 -8.13
CA LEU A 94 11.14 22.03 -7.39
C LEU A 94 10.90 21.78 -5.89
N HIS A 95 9.86 22.38 -5.32
CA HIS A 95 9.53 22.26 -3.89
C HIS A 95 8.25 21.44 -3.65
N ASN A 96 7.83 20.64 -4.63
CA ASN A 96 6.65 19.76 -4.54
C ASN A 96 5.33 20.49 -4.19
N MET A 97 5.21 21.77 -4.53
CA MET A 97 3.99 22.56 -4.34
C MET A 97 3.02 22.34 -5.51
N HIS A 98 2.65 21.08 -5.72
CA HIS A 98 1.95 20.66 -6.92
C HIS A 98 0.57 21.33 -7.09
N THR A 99 -0.14 21.66 -6.01
CA THR A 99 -1.48 22.29 -6.09
C THR A 99 -1.37 23.73 -6.57
N ASP A 100 -0.32 24.42 -6.15
CA ASP A 100 -0.02 25.77 -6.59
C ASP A 100 0.46 25.81 -8.04
N VAL A 101 1.12 24.75 -8.54
CA VAL A 101 1.42 24.58 -9.97
C VAL A 101 0.12 24.57 -10.79
N LEU A 102 -0.86 23.75 -10.41
CA LEU A 102 -2.14 23.66 -11.13
C LEU A 102 -2.94 24.96 -11.08
N LYS A 103 -2.99 25.63 -9.91
CA LYS A 103 -3.64 26.95 -9.77
C LYS A 103 -2.95 28.01 -10.63
N LEU A 104 -1.62 28.02 -10.66
CA LEU A 104 -0.85 28.96 -11.45
C LEU A 104 -1.05 28.71 -12.95
N PHE A 105 -1.11 27.45 -13.38
CA PHE A 105 -1.41 27.09 -14.77
C PHE A 105 -2.84 27.50 -15.17
N SER A 106 -3.84 27.25 -14.31
CA SER A 106 -5.20 27.72 -14.55
C SER A 106 -5.24 29.25 -14.70
N SER A 107 -4.52 29.99 -13.85
CA SER A 107 -4.40 31.45 -13.98
C SER A 107 -3.69 31.90 -15.26
N LEU A 108 -2.71 31.14 -15.76
CA LEU A 108 -2.02 31.42 -17.02
C LEU A 108 -2.98 31.25 -18.20
N VAL A 109 -3.72 30.13 -18.25
CA VAL A 109 -4.68 29.82 -19.32
C VAL A 109 -5.89 30.78 -19.30
N SER A 110 -6.34 31.20 -18.11
CA SER A 110 -7.45 32.16 -17.97
C SER A 110 -7.05 33.62 -18.20
N SER A 111 -5.76 33.93 -18.34
CA SER A 111 -5.33 35.31 -18.59
C SER A 111 -5.65 35.71 -20.04
N TYR A 112 -6.54 36.70 -20.23
CA TYR A 112 -7.00 37.19 -21.54
C TYR A 112 -5.92 37.89 -22.39
N SER A 113 -4.63 37.81 -22.02
CA SER A 113 -3.55 38.37 -22.83
C SER A 113 -3.24 37.44 -24.00
N THR A 114 -3.54 37.89 -25.22
CA THR A 114 -3.29 37.17 -26.48
C THR A 114 -1.82 36.80 -26.74
N ASP A 115 -0.89 37.42 -26.00
CA ASP A 115 0.55 37.31 -26.23
C ASP A 115 1.27 36.25 -25.36
N VAL A 116 0.60 35.67 -24.35
CA VAL A 116 1.24 34.71 -23.44
C VAL A 116 0.61 33.34 -23.62
N LYS A 117 1.35 32.41 -24.22
CA LYS A 117 0.93 31.01 -24.40
C LYS A 117 1.80 30.07 -23.58
N PRO A 118 1.22 29.00 -22.99
CA PRO A 118 1.98 27.88 -22.44
C PRO A 118 2.94 27.31 -23.48
N ASP A 119 4.11 26.86 -23.02
CA ASP A 119 5.09 26.15 -23.83
C ASP A 119 5.31 24.72 -23.29
N ASN A 120 6.20 23.96 -23.94
CA ASN A 120 6.51 22.57 -23.59
C ASN A 120 7.00 22.46 -22.13
N PHE A 121 7.72 23.45 -21.63
CA PHE A 121 8.17 23.51 -20.24
C PHE A 121 7.03 23.76 -19.25
N THR A 122 6.06 24.61 -19.62
CA THR A 122 4.83 24.82 -18.83
C THR A 122 4.10 23.49 -18.66
N VAL A 123 3.85 22.80 -19.78
CA VAL A 123 3.08 21.56 -19.81
C VAL A 123 3.75 20.43 -19.04
N THR A 124 5.06 20.24 -19.21
CA THR A 124 5.82 19.21 -18.46
C THR A 124 5.77 19.44 -16.94
N CYS A 125 5.83 20.70 -16.47
CA CYS A 125 5.66 21.01 -15.05
C CYS A 125 4.25 20.65 -14.53
N VAL A 126 3.22 20.90 -15.33
CA VAL A 126 1.82 20.57 -15.01
C VAL A 126 1.62 19.05 -14.95
N LEU A 127 2.11 18.32 -15.96
CA LEU A 127 2.02 16.85 -16.00
C LEU A 127 2.76 16.20 -14.83
N LYS A 128 3.94 16.71 -14.46
CA LYS A 128 4.66 16.26 -13.27
C LYS A 128 3.85 16.51 -11.99
N ALA A 129 3.18 17.66 -11.88
CA ALA A 129 2.33 17.97 -10.74
C ALA A 129 1.10 17.05 -10.68
N LEU A 130 0.46 16.77 -11.82
CA LEU A 130 -0.67 15.82 -11.92
C LEU A 130 -0.25 14.41 -11.49
N ALA A 131 0.85 13.90 -12.06
CA ALA A 131 1.40 12.57 -11.75
C ALA A 131 1.75 12.38 -10.25
N SER A 132 1.92 13.49 -9.50
CA SER A 132 2.30 13.47 -8.08
C SER A 132 1.11 13.71 -7.13
N LEU A 133 0.05 14.40 -7.56
CA LEU A 133 -1.06 14.83 -6.69
C LEU A 133 -2.29 13.96 -6.78
N ILE A 134 -2.70 13.64 -8.00
CA ILE A 134 -4.06 13.23 -8.30
C ILE A 134 -3.99 12.12 -9.34
N PHE A 135 -4.34 10.91 -8.92
CA PHE A 135 -4.58 9.77 -9.81
C PHE A 135 -5.95 9.86 -10.50
N ASP A 136 -6.41 11.07 -10.87
CA ASP A 136 -7.67 11.25 -11.63
C ASP A 136 -7.35 11.22 -13.13
N PRO A 137 -7.77 10.17 -13.86
CA PRO A 137 -7.53 10.06 -15.28
C PRO A 137 -8.16 11.20 -16.10
N ARG A 138 -9.19 11.88 -15.58
CA ARG A 138 -9.92 12.94 -16.31
C ARG A 138 -9.05 14.18 -16.52
N LEU A 139 -8.38 14.65 -15.46
CA LEU A 139 -7.48 15.81 -15.57
C LEU A 139 -6.28 15.51 -16.46
N ALA A 140 -5.73 14.29 -16.40
CA ALA A 140 -4.68 13.84 -17.31
C ALA A 140 -5.16 13.86 -18.77
N LYS A 141 -6.38 13.39 -19.06
CA LYS A 141 -7.01 13.44 -20.39
C LYS A 141 -7.29 14.88 -20.85
N GLU A 142 -7.70 15.79 -19.96
CA GLU A 142 -7.89 17.20 -20.31
C GLU A 142 -6.57 17.89 -20.71
N VAL A 143 -5.49 17.66 -19.95
CA VAL A 143 -4.16 18.20 -20.29
C VAL A 143 -3.60 17.55 -21.55
N HIS A 144 -3.84 16.25 -21.78
CA HIS A 144 -3.48 15.59 -23.03
C HIS A 144 -4.24 16.18 -24.23
N CYS A 145 -5.54 16.45 -24.11
CA CYS A 145 -6.30 17.19 -25.13
C CYS A 145 -5.73 18.59 -25.37
N PHE A 146 -5.27 19.27 -24.31
CA PHE A 146 -4.58 20.56 -24.44
C PHE A 146 -3.27 20.42 -25.24
N VAL A 147 -2.47 19.39 -24.98
CA VAL A 147 -1.22 19.07 -25.71
C VAL A 147 -1.51 18.89 -27.21
N LEU A 148 -2.49 18.07 -27.57
CA LEU A 148 -2.87 17.80 -28.96
C LEU A 148 -3.35 19.08 -29.67
N ARG A 149 -4.18 19.90 -29.01
CA ARG A 149 -4.70 21.15 -29.59
C ARG A 149 -3.63 22.21 -29.86
N HIS A 150 -2.52 22.18 -29.12
CA HIS A 150 -1.43 23.14 -29.24
C HIS A 150 -0.21 22.59 -30.00
N GLY A 151 -0.28 21.35 -30.50
CA GLY A 151 0.77 20.73 -31.31
C GLY A 151 2.02 20.33 -30.51
N PHE A 152 1.87 20.05 -29.21
CA PHE A 152 2.98 19.62 -28.34
C PHE A 152 3.19 18.10 -28.32
N ASP A 153 2.39 17.35 -29.08
CA ASP A 153 2.39 15.88 -29.16
C ASP A 153 3.62 15.29 -29.87
N SER A 154 4.38 16.12 -30.58
CA SER A 154 5.66 15.74 -31.20
C SER A 154 6.87 15.97 -30.30
N ASP A 155 6.72 16.68 -29.17
CA ASP A 155 7.83 16.97 -28.25
C ASP A 155 8.11 15.79 -27.31
N ILE A 156 9.34 15.26 -27.38
CA ILE A 156 9.76 14.08 -26.61
C ILE A 156 9.61 14.26 -25.09
N PHE A 157 9.86 15.46 -24.55
CA PHE A 157 9.75 15.72 -23.12
C PHE A 157 8.28 15.76 -22.66
N VAL A 158 7.41 16.33 -23.49
CA VAL A 158 5.96 16.36 -23.23
C VAL A 158 5.38 14.95 -23.27
N VAL A 159 5.73 14.15 -24.28
CA VAL A 159 5.22 12.77 -24.40
C VAL A 159 5.77 11.87 -23.28
N ASN A 160 7.06 11.98 -22.91
CA ASN A 160 7.62 11.26 -21.76
C ASN A 160 6.90 11.61 -20.44
N ALA A 161 6.55 12.89 -20.25
CA ALA A 161 5.76 13.33 -19.10
C ALA A 161 4.31 12.81 -19.13
N LEU A 162 3.69 12.71 -20.32
CA LEU A 162 2.37 12.11 -20.49
C LEU A 162 2.38 10.61 -20.18
N VAL A 163 3.38 9.86 -20.69
CA VAL A 163 3.57 8.43 -20.38
C VAL A 163 3.65 8.25 -18.87
N THR A 164 4.52 9.02 -18.20
CA THR A 164 4.66 8.96 -16.72
C THR A 164 3.35 9.29 -16.00
N CYS A 165 2.61 10.31 -16.47
CA CYS A 165 1.33 10.70 -15.89
C CYS A 165 0.27 9.59 -16.03
N TYR A 166 0.13 9.00 -17.23
CA TYR A 166 -0.82 7.91 -17.46
C TYR A 166 -0.44 6.63 -16.71
N SER A 167 0.85 6.29 -16.66
CA SER A 167 1.33 5.17 -15.84
C SER A 167 0.98 5.34 -14.36
N ARG A 168 0.99 6.57 -13.85
CA ARG A 168 0.59 6.86 -12.46
C ARG A 168 -0.93 6.81 -12.28
N CYS A 169 -1.72 7.25 -13.26
CA CYS A 169 -3.18 7.21 -13.23
C CYS A 169 -3.79 5.81 -13.49
N ASP A 170 -3.00 4.73 -13.40
CA ASP A 170 -3.41 3.34 -13.66
C ASP A 170 -3.98 3.11 -15.08
N GLU A 171 -3.59 3.95 -16.04
CA GLU A 171 -4.03 3.92 -17.45
C GLU A 171 -2.86 3.51 -18.35
N LEU A 172 -2.22 2.39 -18.01
CA LEU A 172 -1.00 1.91 -18.67
C LEU A 172 -1.20 1.58 -20.16
N GLY A 173 -2.42 1.22 -20.57
CA GLY A 173 -2.74 1.03 -21.99
C GLY A 173 -2.56 2.32 -22.80
N LEU A 174 -3.02 3.46 -22.28
CA LEU A 174 -2.84 4.77 -22.93
C LEU A 174 -1.37 5.20 -22.91
N ALA A 175 -0.65 4.94 -21.81
CA ALA A 175 0.78 5.17 -21.73
C ALA A 175 1.53 4.38 -22.82
N ARG A 176 1.15 3.11 -23.04
CA ARG A 176 1.77 2.27 -24.07
C ARG A 176 1.48 2.78 -25.49
N VAL A 177 0.24 3.16 -25.79
CA VAL A 177 -0.13 3.71 -27.10
C VAL A 177 0.66 4.98 -27.40
N LEU A 178 0.85 5.86 -26.41
CA LEU A 178 1.68 7.06 -26.56
C LEU A 178 3.13 6.71 -26.83
N PHE A 179 3.69 5.77 -26.06
CA PHE A 179 5.06 5.29 -26.26
C PHE A 179 5.25 4.71 -27.66
N ASP A 180 4.33 3.87 -28.15
CA ASP A 180 4.38 3.26 -29.50
C ASP A 180 4.18 4.29 -30.63
N GLY A 181 3.47 5.38 -30.37
CA GLY A 181 3.29 6.49 -31.31
C GLY A 181 4.50 7.41 -31.47
N MET A 182 5.51 7.33 -30.60
CA MET A 182 6.69 8.21 -30.65
C MET A 182 7.56 7.92 -31.88
N PRO A 183 7.88 8.93 -32.73
CA PRO A 183 8.73 8.72 -33.90
C PRO A 183 10.19 8.46 -33.51
N VAL A 184 10.65 9.09 -32.43
CA VAL A 184 12.00 8.93 -31.86
C VAL A 184 11.85 8.73 -30.36
N ARG A 185 12.54 7.72 -29.81
CA ARG A 185 12.54 7.39 -28.39
C ARG A 185 13.95 7.46 -27.86
N ASP A 186 14.15 8.23 -26.80
CA ASP A 186 15.42 8.28 -26.09
C ASP A 186 15.39 7.35 -24.87
N ILE A 187 16.52 7.25 -24.16
CA ILE A 187 16.60 6.44 -22.95
C ILE A 187 15.56 6.84 -21.88
N VAL A 188 15.13 8.11 -21.86
CA VAL A 188 14.11 8.61 -20.93
C VAL A 188 12.73 8.08 -21.30
N SER A 189 12.40 7.99 -22.59
CA SER A 189 11.15 7.37 -23.07
C SER A 189 11.04 5.91 -22.63
N TRP A 190 12.10 5.12 -22.86
CA TRP A 190 12.16 3.72 -22.46
C TRP A 190 12.08 3.56 -20.94
N ASN A 191 12.84 4.36 -20.19
CA ASN A 191 12.82 4.33 -18.73
C ASN A 191 11.45 4.71 -18.16
N SER A 192 10.75 5.67 -18.76
CA SER A 192 9.41 6.09 -18.33
C SER A 192 8.41 4.94 -18.47
N MET A 193 8.46 4.20 -19.59
CA MET A 193 7.56 3.08 -19.82
C MET A 193 7.93 1.84 -18.98
N ILE A 194 9.22 1.50 -18.86
CA ILE A 194 9.70 0.40 -18.01
C ILE A 194 9.34 0.67 -16.54
N ALA A 195 9.57 1.88 -16.04
CA ALA A 195 9.17 2.27 -14.68
C ALA A 195 7.66 2.23 -14.52
N GLY A 196 6.90 2.62 -15.54
CA GLY A 196 5.44 2.53 -15.58
C GLY A 196 4.95 1.09 -15.41
N TYR A 197 5.46 0.14 -16.20
CA TYR A 197 5.11 -1.27 -16.07
C TYR A 197 5.54 -1.87 -14.73
N SER A 198 6.75 -1.54 -14.25
CA SER A 198 7.26 -2.01 -12.96
C SER A 198 6.40 -1.51 -11.78
N GLN A 199 5.97 -0.25 -11.81
CA GLN A 199 5.12 0.33 -10.76
C GLN A 199 3.66 -0.12 -10.84
N GLY A 200 3.14 -0.35 -12.05
CA GLY A 200 1.76 -0.80 -12.25
C GLY A 200 1.54 -2.30 -12.12
N GLY A 201 2.56 -3.08 -11.75
CA GLY A 201 2.41 -4.52 -11.49
C GLY A 201 2.52 -5.43 -12.73
N PHE A 202 2.78 -4.87 -13.91
CA PHE A 202 2.91 -5.61 -15.17
C PHE A 202 4.36 -6.08 -15.37
N TYR A 203 4.84 -6.92 -14.44
CA TYR A 203 6.26 -7.30 -14.35
C TYR A 203 6.77 -8.04 -15.59
N GLU A 204 5.95 -8.91 -16.20
CA GLU A 204 6.34 -9.62 -17.42
C GLU A 204 6.51 -8.68 -18.62
N GLU A 205 5.60 -7.73 -18.79
CA GLU A 205 5.69 -6.71 -19.85
C GLU A 205 6.89 -5.78 -19.62
N CYS A 206 7.20 -5.45 -18.36
CA CYS A 206 8.43 -4.74 -17.99
C CYS A 206 9.68 -5.50 -18.45
N LYS A 207 9.76 -6.82 -18.17
CA LYS A 207 10.90 -7.66 -18.56
C LYS A 207 11.01 -7.82 -20.07
N LYS A 208 9.88 -7.99 -20.78
CA LYS A 208 9.85 -8.02 -22.26
C LYS A 208 10.38 -6.73 -22.86
N LEU A 209 9.87 -5.58 -22.39
CA LEU A 209 10.30 -4.27 -22.89
C LEU A 209 11.80 -4.01 -22.65
N TYR A 210 12.33 -4.46 -21.52
CA TYR A 210 13.76 -4.40 -21.25
C TYR A 210 14.58 -5.27 -22.22
N ARG A 211 14.12 -6.49 -22.54
CA ARG A 211 14.78 -7.34 -23.56
C ARG A 211 14.74 -6.71 -24.95
N GLU A 212 13.63 -6.06 -25.31
CA GLU A 212 13.53 -5.28 -26.55
C GLU A 212 14.56 -4.15 -26.58
N MET A 213 14.70 -3.41 -25.47
CA MET A 213 15.70 -2.34 -25.34
C MET A 213 17.14 -2.86 -25.53
N LEU A 214 17.47 -4.03 -24.96
CA LEU A 214 18.79 -4.66 -25.13
C LEU A 214 19.11 -5.04 -26.58
N GLY A 215 18.09 -5.28 -27.41
CA GLY A 215 18.26 -5.57 -28.83
C GLY A 215 18.62 -4.34 -29.69
N LEU A 216 18.54 -3.13 -29.15
CA LEU A 216 18.78 -1.88 -29.88
C LEU A 216 20.22 -1.40 -29.71
N VAL A 217 20.94 -1.22 -30.83
CA VAL A 217 22.37 -0.85 -30.82
C VAL A 217 22.64 0.55 -30.25
N GLU A 218 21.73 1.49 -30.47
CA GLU A 218 21.90 2.91 -30.08
C GLU A 218 21.55 3.19 -28.62
N LEU A 219 20.88 2.26 -27.92
CA LEU A 219 20.37 2.46 -26.56
C LEU A 219 21.04 1.50 -25.59
N ARG A 220 21.78 2.05 -24.63
CA ARG A 220 22.34 1.28 -23.52
C ARG A 220 21.54 1.53 -22.25
N PRO A 221 21.08 0.48 -21.55
CA PRO A 221 20.46 0.64 -20.24
C PRO A 221 21.35 1.39 -19.26
N ASN A 222 20.74 2.20 -18.40
CA ASN A 222 21.45 2.93 -17.35
C ASN A 222 20.95 2.51 -15.95
N ALA A 223 21.50 3.11 -14.88
CA ALA A 223 21.12 2.80 -13.52
C ALA A 223 19.60 2.92 -13.26
N VAL A 224 18.92 3.90 -13.87
CA VAL A 224 17.47 4.08 -13.74
C VAL A 224 16.69 2.93 -14.39
N THR A 225 17.16 2.44 -15.55
CA THR A 225 16.62 1.24 -16.18
C THR A 225 16.76 0.04 -15.25
N MET A 226 17.96 -0.18 -14.71
CA MET A 226 18.28 -1.32 -13.85
C MET A 226 17.45 -1.33 -12.57
N VAL A 227 17.32 -0.20 -11.89
CA VAL A 227 16.47 -0.07 -10.69
C VAL A 227 15.03 -0.48 -10.99
N SER A 228 14.48 -0.03 -12.12
CA SER A 228 13.10 -0.32 -12.49
C SER A 228 12.88 -1.81 -12.82
N VAL A 229 13.84 -2.43 -13.51
CA VAL A 229 13.80 -3.86 -13.86
C VAL A 229 14.02 -4.74 -12.63
N LEU A 230 15.01 -4.42 -11.78
CA LEU A 230 15.25 -5.14 -10.52
C LEU A 230 14.06 -5.05 -9.58
N GLN A 231 13.38 -3.90 -9.51
CA GLN A 231 12.11 -3.77 -8.80
C GLN A 231 11.07 -4.78 -9.33
N ALA A 232 10.90 -4.89 -10.65
CA ALA A 232 9.96 -5.85 -11.24
C ALA A 232 10.37 -7.30 -10.96
N CYS A 233 11.67 -7.63 -10.98
CA CYS A 233 12.18 -8.95 -10.62
C CYS A 233 11.88 -9.30 -9.17
N GLY A 234 12.14 -8.37 -8.25
CA GLY A 234 11.89 -8.57 -6.81
C GLY A 234 10.39 -8.74 -6.50
N GLN A 235 9.51 -8.02 -7.20
CA GLN A 235 8.06 -8.17 -6.99
C GLN A 235 7.49 -9.45 -7.62
N SER A 236 8.03 -9.89 -8.76
CA SER A 236 7.66 -11.17 -9.38
C SER A 236 8.38 -12.38 -8.78
N LYS A 237 9.29 -12.15 -7.81
CA LYS A 237 10.18 -13.17 -7.21
C LYS A 237 11.02 -13.95 -8.24
N ASP A 238 11.33 -13.34 -9.39
CA ASP A 238 12.13 -13.94 -10.46
C ASP A 238 13.63 -13.78 -10.18
N LEU A 239 14.17 -14.68 -9.35
CA LEU A 239 15.57 -14.64 -8.94
C LEU A 239 16.52 -14.84 -10.14
N ILE A 240 16.17 -15.72 -11.08
CA ILE A 240 17.02 -16.07 -12.22
C ILE A 240 17.23 -14.83 -13.09
N PHE A 241 16.14 -14.19 -13.50
CA PHE A 241 16.24 -13.01 -14.36
C PHE A 241 16.90 -11.83 -13.65
N GLY A 242 16.63 -11.62 -12.36
CA GLY A 242 17.30 -10.56 -11.60
C GLY A 242 18.81 -10.80 -11.43
N MET A 243 19.27 -12.05 -11.36
CA MET A 243 20.71 -12.37 -11.38
C MET A 243 21.35 -12.08 -12.73
N GLU A 244 20.65 -12.34 -13.85
CA GLU A 244 21.12 -11.94 -15.19
C GLU A 244 21.28 -10.41 -15.29
N VAL A 245 20.31 -9.66 -14.77
CA VAL A 245 20.37 -8.19 -14.72
C VAL A 245 21.53 -7.70 -13.83
N HIS A 246 21.74 -8.31 -12.66
CA HIS A 246 22.88 -7.95 -11.80
C HIS A 246 24.22 -8.29 -12.47
N HIS A 247 24.33 -9.42 -13.15
CA HIS A 247 25.53 -9.77 -13.91
C HIS A 247 25.80 -8.73 -15.01
N PHE A 248 24.77 -8.33 -15.76
CA PHE A 248 24.87 -7.26 -16.76
C PHE A 248 25.35 -5.93 -16.16
N VAL A 249 24.88 -5.56 -14.96
CA VAL A 249 25.34 -4.36 -14.23
C VAL A 249 26.84 -4.43 -13.98
N ASN A 250 27.36 -5.59 -13.56
CA ASN A 250 28.78 -5.79 -13.25
C ASN A 250 29.68 -5.82 -14.50
N GLU A 251 29.18 -6.38 -15.60
CA GLU A 251 29.91 -6.38 -16.89
C GLU A 251 29.86 -5.02 -17.59
N SER A 252 28.82 -4.23 -17.32
CA SER A 252 28.64 -2.90 -17.88
C SER A 252 29.42 -1.86 -17.09
N GLN A 253 29.80 -0.75 -17.74
CA GLN A 253 30.38 0.42 -17.06
C GLN A 253 29.33 1.27 -16.30
N ILE A 254 28.28 0.62 -15.75
CA ILE A 254 27.25 1.31 -14.97
C ILE A 254 27.79 1.54 -13.56
N VAL A 255 27.80 2.79 -13.13
CA VAL A 255 28.23 3.14 -11.76
C VAL A 255 27.21 2.61 -10.77
N MET A 256 27.66 1.75 -9.86
CA MET A 256 26.89 1.27 -8.71
C MET A 256 26.75 2.39 -7.66
N ASP A 257 25.74 3.23 -7.84
CA ASP A 257 25.35 4.23 -6.85
C ASP A 257 24.48 3.62 -5.74
N ILE A 258 24.24 4.40 -4.68
CA ILE A 258 23.42 3.96 -3.53
C ILE A 258 22.03 3.49 -3.98
N SER A 259 21.46 4.12 -5.02
CA SER A 259 20.12 3.78 -5.52
C SER A 259 20.10 2.39 -6.17
N LEU A 260 21.10 2.07 -7.00
CA LEU A 260 21.23 0.77 -7.64
C LEU A 260 21.54 -0.34 -6.62
N CYS A 261 22.43 -0.08 -5.66
CA CYS A 261 22.72 -1.02 -4.57
C CYS A 261 21.46 -1.31 -3.74
N ASN A 262 20.68 -0.28 -3.40
CA ASN A 262 19.42 -0.45 -2.68
C ASN A 262 18.40 -1.29 -3.48
N ALA A 263 18.34 -1.11 -4.80
CA ALA A 263 17.49 -1.93 -5.67
C ALA A 263 17.94 -3.40 -5.72
N LEU A 264 19.24 -3.67 -5.77
CA LEU A 264 19.80 -5.03 -5.72
C LEU A 264 19.54 -5.72 -4.39
N ILE A 265 19.81 -5.03 -3.26
CA ILE A 265 19.54 -5.56 -1.91
C ILE A 265 18.04 -5.85 -1.78
N GLY A 266 17.18 -4.91 -2.15
CA GLY A 266 15.72 -5.10 -2.11
C GLY A 266 15.23 -6.25 -3.00
N PHE A 267 15.84 -6.44 -4.18
CA PHE A 267 15.56 -7.57 -5.06
C PHE A 267 15.93 -8.90 -4.40
N TYR A 268 17.19 -9.08 -4.00
CA TYR A 268 17.66 -10.33 -3.39
C TYR A 268 16.90 -10.64 -2.10
N ALA A 269 16.62 -9.61 -1.29
CA ALA A 269 15.84 -9.71 -0.07
C ALA A 269 14.43 -10.26 -0.32
N LYS A 270 13.70 -9.75 -1.33
CA LYS A 270 12.35 -10.22 -1.67
C LYS A 270 12.32 -11.60 -2.32
N CYS A 271 13.39 -11.98 -3.01
CA CYS A 271 13.57 -13.31 -3.59
C CYS A 271 14.03 -14.35 -2.56
N GLY A 272 14.29 -13.96 -1.31
CA GLY A 272 14.74 -14.86 -0.24
C GLY A 272 16.22 -15.21 -0.24
N SER A 273 17.02 -14.61 -1.14
CA SER A 273 18.49 -14.76 -1.13
C SER A 273 19.11 -13.78 -0.14
N LEU A 274 18.82 -13.99 1.15
CA LEU A 274 19.15 -13.05 2.23
C LEU A 274 20.65 -12.95 2.48
N ASP A 275 21.40 -14.05 2.31
CA ASP A 275 22.85 -14.03 2.49
C ASP A 275 23.52 -13.13 1.44
N TYR A 276 23.09 -13.24 0.18
CA TYR A 276 23.61 -12.40 -0.89
C TYR A 276 23.21 -10.93 -0.73
N ALA A 277 21.97 -10.67 -0.29
CA ALA A 277 21.53 -9.32 0.06
C ALA A 277 22.36 -8.73 1.22
N ARG A 278 22.73 -9.57 2.20
CA ARG A 278 23.56 -9.20 3.34
C ARG A 278 24.99 -8.87 2.93
N ASP A 279 25.58 -9.69 2.08
CA ASP A 279 26.94 -9.47 1.56
C ASP A 279 27.03 -8.15 0.78
N LEU A 280 26.02 -7.87 -0.07
CA LEU A 280 25.92 -6.60 -0.78
C LEU A 280 25.81 -5.41 0.19
N LEU A 281 24.99 -5.54 1.24
CA LEU A 281 24.88 -4.50 2.27
C LEU A 281 26.24 -4.29 2.95
N ASP A 282 26.87 -5.34 3.45
CA ASP A 282 28.13 -5.23 4.19
C ASP A 282 29.26 -4.64 3.31
N GLY A 283 29.25 -4.92 2.00
CA GLY A 283 30.19 -4.36 1.02
C GLY A 283 30.01 -2.86 0.69
N MET A 284 28.89 -2.21 1.04
CA MET A 284 28.66 -0.78 0.77
C MET A 284 29.48 0.12 1.70
N SER A 285 30.17 1.14 1.15
CA SER A 285 30.90 2.15 1.93
C SER A 285 29.97 3.14 2.62
N GLU A 286 28.93 3.59 1.93
CA GLU A 286 27.87 4.46 2.45
C GLU A 286 26.56 3.70 2.44
N LYS A 287 25.82 3.77 3.55
CA LYS A 287 24.52 3.11 3.74
C LYS A 287 23.53 4.17 4.18
N ASP A 288 22.39 4.24 3.51
CA ASP A 288 21.31 5.14 3.91
C ASP A 288 20.19 4.39 4.63
N GLU A 289 19.18 5.12 5.09
CA GLU A 289 18.02 4.53 5.75
C GLU A 289 17.33 3.48 4.87
N VAL A 290 17.31 3.70 3.54
CA VAL A 290 16.65 2.82 2.58
C VAL A 290 17.43 1.50 2.42
N THR A 291 18.76 1.52 2.52
CA THR A 291 19.61 0.32 2.53
C THR A 291 19.23 -0.60 3.69
N TYR A 292 19.22 -0.06 4.91
CA TYR A 292 18.87 -0.82 6.10
C TYR A 292 17.40 -1.25 6.08
N GLY A 293 16.48 -0.36 5.69
CA GLY A 293 15.04 -0.63 5.63
C GLY A 293 14.69 -1.77 4.66
N SER A 294 15.34 -1.83 3.49
CA SER A 294 15.17 -2.93 2.53
C SER A 294 15.56 -4.28 3.12
N MET A 295 16.69 -4.33 3.85
CA MET A 295 17.18 -5.55 4.48
C MET A 295 16.33 -5.99 5.67
N VAL A 296 15.95 -5.04 6.55
CA VAL A 296 15.04 -5.30 7.68
C VAL A 296 13.71 -5.85 7.20
N SER A 297 13.12 -5.25 6.15
CA SER A 297 11.90 -5.74 5.52
C SER A 297 12.06 -7.16 4.96
N GLY A 298 13.19 -7.44 4.29
CA GLY A 298 13.52 -8.77 3.79
C GLY A 298 13.56 -9.83 4.89
N TYR A 299 14.33 -9.59 5.96
CA TYR A 299 14.41 -10.50 7.10
C TYR A 299 13.04 -10.73 7.75
N MET A 300 12.23 -9.67 7.91
CA MET A 300 10.88 -9.77 8.46
C MET A 300 9.95 -10.64 7.62
N VAL A 301 9.91 -10.44 6.29
CA VAL A 301 9.06 -11.20 5.36
C VAL A 301 9.39 -12.70 5.38
N HIS A 302 10.67 -13.05 5.59
CA HIS A 302 11.14 -14.42 5.63
C HIS A 302 11.24 -15.03 7.05
N GLY A 303 10.75 -14.33 8.07
CA GLY A 303 10.65 -14.84 9.44
C GLY A 303 11.95 -14.81 10.26
N PHE A 304 13.03 -14.21 9.74
CA PHE A 304 14.28 -14.00 10.47
C PHE A 304 14.18 -12.75 11.36
N VAL A 305 13.22 -12.77 12.30
CA VAL A 305 12.84 -11.60 13.11
C VAL A 305 14.01 -11.07 13.93
N ASP A 306 14.83 -11.94 14.51
CA ASP A 306 15.95 -11.50 15.36
C ASP A 306 17.04 -10.80 14.56
N ASN A 307 17.38 -11.32 13.37
CA ASN A 307 18.32 -10.66 12.45
C ASN A 307 17.81 -9.28 11.99
N ALA A 308 16.50 -9.16 11.73
CA ALA A 308 15.87 -7.88 11.40
C ALA A 308 15.99 -6.88 12.55
N MET A 309 15.72 -7.33 13.79
CA MET A 309 15.77 -6.51 14.99
C MET A 309 17.20 -6.08 15.35
N ASP A 310 18.19 -6.96 15.18
CA ASP A 310 19.60 -6.63 15.34
C ASP A 310 20.05 -5.54 14.37
N LEU A 311 19.59 -5.62 13.11
CA LEU A 311 19.91 -4.62 12.11
C LEU A 311 19.19 -3.30 12.39
N PHE A 312 17.93 -3.36 12.82
CA PHE A 312 17.14 -2.20 13.21
C PHE A 312 17.76 -1.45 14.41
N CYS A 313 18.23 -2.17 15.43
CA CYS A 313 18.90 -1.59 16.60
C CYS A 313 20.25 -0.93 16.27
N LYS A 314 20.88 -1.29 15.15
CA LYS A 314 22.11 -0.64 14.66
C LYS A 314 21.85 0.70 13.98
N MET A 315 20.60 1.01 13.64
CA MET A 315 20.25 2.28 13.00
C MET A 315 20.17 3.41 14.03
N GLU A 316 20.92 4.50 13.82
CA GLU A 316 20.92 5.65 14.73
C GLU A 316 19.61 6.46 14.66
N TYR A 317 19.06 6.61 13.44
CA TYR A 317 17.82 7.34 13.19
C TYR A 317 16.91 6.57 12.21
N PRO A 318 16.22 5.50 12.65
CA PRO A 318 15.27 4.80 11.79
C PRO A 318 14.09 5.71 11.47
N GLY A 319 13.81 5.90 10.18
CA GLY A 319 12.66 6.67 9.72
C GLY A 319 11.37 5.85 9.74
N LEU A 320 10.26 6.55 9.48
CA LEU A 320 8.90 6.03 9.64
C LEU A 320 8.63 4.76 8.81
N SER A 321 9.20 4.66 7.61
CA SER A 321 9.06 3.47 6.75
C SER A 321 9.68 2.23 7.38
N THR A 322 10.83 2.38 8.03
CA THR A 322 11.55 1.27 8.66
C THR A 322 10.80 0.79 9.91
N TRP A 323 10.31 1.72 10.75
CA TRP A 323 9.43 1.38 11.89
C TRP A 323 8.19 0.62 11.44
N ASN A 324 7.53 1.08 10.37
CA ASN A 324 6.36 0.41 9.82
C ASN A 324 6.70 -1.00 9.32
N ALA A 325 7.84 -1.19 8.64
CA ALA A 325 8.26 -2.51 8.16
C ALA A 325 8.48 -3.49 9.32
N VAL A 326 9.12 -3.06 10.41
CA VAL A 326 9.32 -3.87 11.62
C VAL A 326 7.98 -4.21 12.28
N ILE A 327 7.11 -3.21 12.49
CA ILE A 327 5.81 -3.41 13.14
C ILE A 327 4.95 -4.39 12.33
N SER A 328 4.81 -4.17 11.01
CA SER A 328 4.05 -5.09 10.15
C SER A 328 4.68 -6.48 10.11
N GLY A 329 6.02 -6.55 10.05
CA GLY A 329 6.77 -7.81 10.07
C GLY A 329 6.57 -8.63 11.34
N LEU A 330 6.57 -7.99 12.51
CA LEU A 330 6.30 -8.67 13.78
C LEU A 330 4.88 -9.22 13.86
N VAL A 331 3.89 -8.48 13.35
CA VAL A 331 2.51 -8.95 13.27
C VAL A 331 2.40 -10.16 12.34
N GLN A 332 3.06 -10.14 11.18
CA GLN A 332 3.08 -11.27 10.24
C GLN A 332 3.73 -12.52 10.85
N ASN A 333 4.72 -12.34 11.72
CA ASN A 333 5.41 -13.42 12.42
C ASN A 333 4.81 -13.75 13.80
N ASN A 334 3.56 -13.34 14.07
CA ASN A 334 2.82 -13.59 15.31
C ASN A 334 3.51 -13.10 16.61
N GLN A 335 4.45 -12.15 16.52
CA GLN A 335 5.14 -11.57 17.68
C GLN A 335 4.41 -10.32 18.23
N HIS A 336 3.13 -10.50 18.57
CA HIS A 336 2.23 -9.42 19.00
C HIS A 336 2.70 -8.66 20.25
N GLU A 337 3.39 -9.31 21.17
CA GLU A 337 3.86 -8.70 22.43
C GLU A 337 4.86 -7.54 22.16
N ARG A 338 5.80 -7.74 21.23
CA ARG A 338 6.84 -6.75 20.90
C ARG A 338 6.30 -5.53 20.15
N VAL A 339 5.14 -5.65 19.51
CA VAL A 339 4.57 -4.60 18.64
C VAL A 339 4.16 -3.37 19.47
N LEU A 340 3.56 -3.57 20.64
CA LEU A 340 3.13 -2.46 21.49
C LEU A 340 4.32 -1.68 22.06
N ASP A 341 5.38 -2.39 22.46
CA ASP A 341 6.62 -1.78 22.97
C ASP A 341 7.31 -0.96 21.88
N LEU A 342 7.40 -1.50 20.66
CA LEU A 342 7.98 -0.77 19.53
C LEU A 342 7.13 0.41 19.10
N PHE A 343 5.80 0.30 19.16
CA PHE A 343 4.92 1.43 18.88
C PHE A 343 5.13 2.58 19.87
N GLN A 344 5.30 2.27 21.16
CA GLN A 344 5.62 3.28 22.18
C GLN A 344 7.02 3.87 21.97
N ALA A 345 8.03 3.05 21.66
CA ALA A 345 9.39 3.51 21.37
C ALA A 345 9.42 4.43 20.14
N MET A 346 8.66 4.10 19.09
CA MET A 346 8.48 4.94 17.90
C MET A 346 7.92 6.32 18.27
N GLN A 347 6.87 6.37 19.10
CA GLN A 347 6.30 7.63 19.55
C GLN A 347 7.28 8.43 20.43
N ALA A 348 8.03 7.74 21.31
CA ALA A 348 9.06 8.36 22.15
C ALA A 348 10.22 8.96 21.34
N SER A 349 10.52 8.40 20.16
CA SER A 349 11.48 8.97 19.20
C SER A 349 10.98 10.24 18.49
N GLY A 350 9.75 10.69 18.77
CA GLY A 350 9.14 11.89 18.18
C GLY A 350 8.48 11.66 16.82
N LEU A 351 8.47 10.42 16.32
CA LEU A 351 7.78 10.08 15.08
C LEU A 351 6.27 9.98 15.31
N ARG A 352 5.51 10.54 14.37
CA ARG A 352 4.04 10.47 14.40
C ARG A 352 3.57 9.25 13.61
N PRO A 353 2.83 8.31 14.23
CA PRO A 353 2.17 7.23 13.50
C PRO A 353 1.29 7.75 12.37
N ASN A 354 1.41 7.14 11.20
CA ASN A 354 0.57 7.42 10.03
C ASN A 354 -0.47 6.31 9.83
N ALA A 355 -1.27 6.40 8.76
CA ALA A 355 -2.29 5.40 8.46
C ALA A 355 -1.74 3.96 8.40
N VAL A 356 -0.55 3.75 7.83
CA VAL A 356 0.11 2.44 7.72
C VAL A 356 0.51 1.90 9.09
N THR A 357 1.05 2.76 9.97
CA THR A 357 1.37 2.39 11.35
C THR A 357 0.11 1.95 12.09
N ILE A 358 -0.96 2.76 12.02
CA ILE A 358 -2.22 2.52 12.72
C ILE A 358 -2.84 1.19 12.27
N SER A 359 -2.96 0.96 10.95
CA SER A 359 -3.54 -0.27 10.42
C SER A 359 -2.71 -1.52 10.76
N SER A 360 -1.40 -1.37 10.95
CA SER A 360 -0.51 -2.48 11.31
C SER A 360 -0.57 -2.82 12.82
N VAL A 361 -0.82 -1.84 13.69
CA VAL A 361 -0.88 -2.06 15.15
C VAL A 361 -2.25 -2.58 15.60
N LEU A 362 -3.33 -2.19 14.93
CA LEU A 362 -4.70 -2.57 15.30
C LEU A 362 -4.94 -4.10 15.42
N PRO A 363 -4.43 -4.96 14.52
CA PRO A 363 -4.53 -6.41 14.68
C PRO A 363 -3.95 -6.94 16.00
N THR A 364 -2.86 -6.36 16.50
CA THR A 364 -2.27 -6.70 17.80
C THR A 364 -3.20 -6.34 18.95
N ILE A 365 -3.85 -5.18 18.89
CA ILE A 365 -4.84 -4.77 19.91
C ILE A 365 -6.03 -5.74 19.92
N SER A 366 -6.45 -6.17 18.73
CA SER A 366 -7.48 -7.18 18.59
C SER A 366 -7.08 -8.55 19.14
N TYR A 367 -5.82 -8.97 18.96
CA TYR A 367 -5.30 -10.24 19.49
C TYR A 367 -5.41 -10.30 21.02
N PHE A 368 -5.13 -9.17 21.69
CA PHE A 368 -5.25 -9.06 23.14
C PHE A 368 -6.66 -8.71 23.63
N SER A 369 -7.64 -8.58 22.73
CA SER A 369 -9.00 -8.08 23.05
C SER A 369 -9.00 -6.78 23.86
N TYR A 370 -8.01 -5.89 23.60
CA TYR A 370 -7.78 -4.69 24.38
C TYR A 370 -8.62 -3.52 23.87
N LEU A 371 -9.93 -3.53 24.17
CA LEU A 371 -10.90 -2.53 23.69
C LEU A 371 -10.48 -1.08 23.98
N LYS A 372 -9.87 -0.83 25.15
CA LYS A 372 -9.41 0.52 25.52
C LYS A 372 -8.34 1.02 24.54
N GLY A 373 -7.36 0.20 24.19
CA GLY A 373 -6.36 0.53 23.17
C GLY A 373 -6.97 0.75 21.80
N GLY A 374 -7.98 -0.06 21.43
CA GLY A 374 -8.72 0.14 20.18
C GLY A 374 -9.40 1.50 20.11
N LYS A 375 -10.02 1.94 21.21
CA LYS A 375 -10.64 3.26 21.32
C LYS A 375 -9.61 4.39 21.29
N GLU A 376 -8.47 4.23 21.97
CA GLU A 376 -7.35 5.19 21.94
C GLU A 376 -6.79 5.35 20.52
N MET A 377 -6.59 4.25 19.79
CA MET A 377 -6.13 4.27 18.40
C MET A 377 -7.16 4.90 17.46
N HIS A 378 -8.44 4.61 17.62
CA HIS A 378 -9.50 5.27 16.86
C HIS A 378 -9.51 6.79 17.12
N ALA A 379 -9.43 7.23 18.38
CA ALA A 379 -9.35 8.65 18.72
C ALA A 379 -8.07 9.32 18.17
N TYR A 380 -6.95 8.59 18.13
CA TYR A 380 -5.74 9.07 17.45
C TYR A 380 -5.98 9.24 15.94
N ALA A 381 -6.55 8.24 15.26
CA ALA A 381 -6.82 8.28 13.83
C ALA A 381 -7.71 9.46 13.43
N VAL A 382 -8.74 9.77 14.21
CA VAL A 382 -9.61 10.94 14.00
C VAL A 382 -8.83 12.25 14.16
N ARG A 383 -8.01 12.37 15.22
CA ARG A 383 -7.19 13.58 15.44
C ARG A 383 -6.09 13.77 14.41
N SER A 384 -5.59 12.69 13.82
CA SER A 384 -4.56 12.72 12.78
C SER A 384 -5.14 12.79 11.35
N GLY A 385 -6.46 12.84 11.19
CA GLY A 385 -7.13 12.84 9.88
C GLY A 385 -6.91 11.55 9.07
N CYS A 386 -6.59 10.45 9.74
CA CYS A 386 -6.36 9.14 9.13
C CYS A 386 -7.60 8.24 9.16
N ASP A 387 -8.69 8.67 9.80
CA ASP A 387 -9.93 7.92 9.99
C ASP A 387 -10.69 7.61 8.69
N GLN A 388 -10.45 8.40 7.64
CA GLN A 388 -11.04 8.18 6.31
C GLN A 388 -10.19 7.25 5.41
N ASN A 389 -9.02 6.79 5.88
CA ASN A 389 -8.23 5.84 5.14
C ASN A 389 -8.88 4.44 5.22
N ILE A 390 -9.15 3.82 4.07
CA ILE A 390 -9.85 2.53 3.96
C ILE A 390 -9.22 1.47 4.86
N TYR A 391 -7.89 1.33 4.88
CA TYR A 391 -7.20 0.32 5.69
C TYR A 391 -7.34 0.59 7.19
N VAL A 392 -7.33 1.86 7.60
CA VAL A 392 -7.54 2.25 9.01
C VAL A 392 -8.98 1.98 9.43
N SER A 393 -9.98 2.41 8.65
CA SER A 393 -11.38 2.20 8.98
C SER A 393 -11.71 0.70 9.08
N THR A 394 -11.25 -0.11 8.11
CA THR A 394 -11.41 -1.57 8.13
C THR A 394 -10.75 -2.20 9.35
N ALA A 395 -9.51 -1.82 9.68
CA ALA A 395 -8.81 -2.37 10.83
C ALA A 395 -9.48 -1.99 12.17
N ILE A 396 -10.07 -0.79 12.28
CA ILE A 396 -10.83 -0.38 13.48
C ILE A 396 -12.13 -1.18 13.59
N ILE A 397 -12.86 -1.38 12.48
CA ILE A 397 -14.07 -2.21 12.45
C ILE A 397 -13.76 -3.63 12.94
N ASP A 398 -12.72 -4.27 12.41
CA ASP A 398 -12.29 -5.61 12.81
C ASP A 398 -11.88 -5.65 14.30
N THR A 399 -11.08 -4.68 14.75
CA THR A 399 -10.64 -4.59 16.16
C THR A 399 -11.81 -4.44 17.11
N PHE A 400 -12.78 -3.59 16.77
CA PHE A 400 -13.99 -3.41 17.58
C PHE A 400 -14.88 -4.64 17.55
N ALA A 401 -15.06 -5.29 16.40
CA ALA A 401 -15.82 -6.52 16.28
C ALA A 401 -15.22 -7.62 17.16
N LYS A 402 -13.93 -7.91 17.03
CA LYS A 402 -13.23 -8.94 17.83
C LYS A 402 -13.17 -8.61 19.32
N SER A 403 -13.22 -7.32 19.68
CA SER A 403 -13.33 -6.86 21.08
C SER A 403 -14.79 -6.82 21.60
N GLY A 404 -15.78 -7.25 20.81
CA GLY A 404 -17.20 -7.26 21.18
C GLY A 404 -17.92 -5.91 21.15
N PHE A 405 -17.30 -4.86 20.61
CA PHE A 405 -17.87 -3.51 20.54
C PHE A 405 -18.53 -3.22 19.18
N LEU A 406 -19.52 -4.02 18.80
CA LEU A 406 -20.22 -3.92 17.49
C LEU A 406 -20.83 -2.55 17.22
N HIS A 407 -21.39 -1.89 18.24
CA HIS A 407 -21.92 -0.53 18.08
C HIS A 407 -20.85 0.46 17.58
N GLY A 408 -19.64 0.36 18.12
CA GLY A 408 -18.51 1.17 17.66
C GLY A 408 -18.11 0.83 16.23
N ALA A 409 -18.08 -0.45 15.87
CA ALA A 409 -17.80 -0.89 14.50
C ALA A 409 -18.81 -0.30 13.52
N ARG A 410 -20.11 -0.35 13.84
CA ARG A 410 -21.17 0.25 13.02
C ARG A 410 -21.04 1.77 12.93
N GLN A 411 -20.65 2.45 14.00
CA GLN A 411 -20.41 3.90 13.98
C GLN A 411 -19.30 4.28 13.01
N VAL A 412 -18.16 3.58 13.06
CA VAL A 412 -17.02 3.80 12.15
C VAL A 412 -17.44 3.56 10.70
N PHE A 413 -18.16 2.45 10.46
CA PHE A 413 -18.72 2.15 9.15
C PHE A 413 -19.61 3.29 8.63
N ASN A 414 -20.57 3.76 9.42
CA ASN A 414 -21.47 4.84 9.03
C ASN A 414 -20.72 6.13 8.69
N GLN A 415 -19.68 6.47 9.46
CA GLN A 415 -18.85 7.67 9.31
C GLN A 415 -17.87 7.62 8.12
N SER A 416 -17.57 6.43 7.59
CA SER A 416 -16.67 6.29 6.44
C SER A 416 -17.30 6.85 5.17
N LYS A 417 -16.57 7.75 4.48
CA LYS A 417 -16.92 8.26 3.15
C LYS A 417 -16.48 7.27 2.06
N GLY A 418 -17.25 7.14 0.98
CA GLY A 418 -16.88 6.30 -0.16
C GLY A 418 -16.62 4.84 0.23
N LYS A 419 -17.58 4.20 0.90
CA LYS A 419 -17.47 2.82 1.42
C LYS A 419 -17.10 1.86 0.28
N SER A 420 -15.85 1.40 0.27
CA SER A 420 -15.37 0.40 -0.67
C SER A 420 -15.90 -0.99 -0.29
N LEU A 421 -15.78 -1.94 -1.23
CA LEU A 421 -16.12 -3.36 -0.99
C LEU A 421 -15.50 -3.87 0.32
N ILE A 422 -14.21 -3.60 0.55
CA ILE A 422 -13.47 -4.03 1.75
C ILE A 422 -14.13 -3.56 3.06
N ILE A 423 -14.67 -2.33 3.10
CA ILE A 423 -15.34 -1.79 4.31
C ILE A 423 -16.70 -2.47 4.53
N TRP A 424 -17.45 -2.73 3.44
CA TRP A 424 -18.70 -3.48 3.49
C TRP A 424 -18.48 -4.91 3.98
N THR A 425 -17.52 -5.63 3.38
CA THR A 425 -17.17 -7.00 3.76
C THR A 425 -16.75 -7.06 5.23
N ALA A 426 -15.98 -6.08 5.72
CA ALA A 426 -15.54 -6.03 7.12
C ALA A 426 -16.71 -5.87 8.11
N ILE A 427 -17.68 -4.99 7.83
CA ILE A 427 -18.84 -4.82 8.73
C ILE A 427 -19.78 -6.02 8.65
N ILE A 428 -19.97 -6.62 7.47
CA ILE A 428 -20.76 -7.85 7.30
C ILE A 428 -20.14 -9.00 8.10
N ALA A 429 -18.82 -9.20 7.96
CA ALA A 429 -18.08 -10.20 8.74
C ALA A 429 -18.13 -9.94 10.25
N ALA A 430 -18.11 -8.66 10.67
CA ALA A 430 -18.29 -8.29 12.07
C ALA A 430 -19.63 -8.77 12.63
N TYR A 431 -20.75 -8.54 11.93
CA TYR A 431 -22.05 -9.07 12.38
C TYR A 431 -22.14 -10.60 12.28
N ALA A 432 -21.52 -11.20 11.24
CA ALA A 432 -21.49 -12.64 11.06
C ALA A 432 -20.78 -13.40 12.19
N THR A 433 -19.63 -12.90 12.65
CA THR A 433 -18.86 -13.49 13.76
C THR A 433 -19.60 -13.42 15.09
N HIS A 434 -20.52 -12.47 15.25
CA HIS A 434 -21.38 -12.32 16.42
C HIS A 434 -22.74 -13.03 16.28
N GLY A 435 -22.97 -13.72 15.16
CA GLY A 435 -24.19 -14.51 14.94
C GLY A 435 -25.44 -13.69 14.62
N ASP A 436 -25.30 -12.41 14.25
CA ASP A 436 -26.41 -11.55 13.85
C ASP A 436 -26.60 -11.61 12.32
N ALA A 437 -27.22 -12.71 11.87
CA ALA A 437 -27.48 -12.91 10.44
C ALA A 437 -28.48 -11.94 9.84
N TYR A 438 -29.41 -11.43 10.64
CA TYR A 438 -30.35 -10.42 10.15
C TYR A 438 -29.61 -9.16 9.72
N MET A 439 -28.78 -8.59 10.60
CA MET A 439 -28.02 -7.39 10.25
C MET A 439 -26.97 -7.64 9.16
N SER A 440 -26.34 -8.83 9.14
CA SER A 440 -25.43 -9.24 8.08
C SER A 440 -26.11 -9.25 6.69
N LEU A 441 -27.30 -9.83 6.59
CA LEU A 441 -28.08 -9.88 5.34
C LEU A 441 -28.58 -8.48 4.94
N CYS A 442 -29.07 -7.68 5.89
CA CYS A 442 -29.47 -6.30 5.61
C CYS A 442 -28.31 -5.45 5.07
N LEU A 443 -27.10 -5.60 5.63
CA LEU A 443 -25.90 -4.92 5.15
C LEU A 443 -25.48 -5.39 3.76
N PHE A 444 -25.62 -6.68 3.47
CA PHE A 444 -25.36 -7.22 2.14
C PHE A 444 -26.32 -6.63 1.09
N ASP A 445 -27.61 -6.57 1.39
CA ASP A 445 -28.60 -5.94 0.50
C ASP A 445 -28.32 -4.44 0.35
N GLU A 446 -27.96 -3.73 1.43
CA GLU A 446 -27.58 -2.31 1.38
C GLU A 446 -26.35 -2.09 0.49
N MET A 447 -25.33 -2.95 0.59
CA MET A 447 -24.14 -2.91 -0.27
C MET A 447 -24.50 -3.04 -1.75
N VAL A 448 -25.32 -4.04 -2.10
CA VAL A 448 -25.76 -4.29 -3.48
C VAL A 448 -26.59 -3.12 -4.00
N ASN A 449 -27.49 -2.56 -3.18
CA ASN A 449 -28.31 -1.40 -3.53
C ASN A 449 -27.47 -0.12 -3.75
N ASN A 450 -26.29 -0.03 -3.14
CA ASN A 450 -25.32 1.04 -3.40
C ASN A 450 -24.45 0.79 -4.65
N GLY A 451 -24.73 -0.25 -5.43
CA GLY A 451 -24.00 -0.57 -6.66
C GLY A 451 -22.62 -1.20 -6.43
N ILE A 452 -22.32 -1.65 -5.22
CA ILE A 452 -21.07 -2.35 -4.90
C ILE A 452 -21.27 -3.85 -5.14
N GLN A 453 -20.47 -4.42 -6.03
CA GLN A 453 -20.54 -5.84 -6.36
C GLN A 453 -19.84 -6.68 -5.28
N PRO A 454 -20.51 -7.72 -4.73
CA PRO A 454 -19.88 -8.65 -3.79
C PRO A 454 -18.78 -9.48 -4.47
N ASP A 455 -17.79 -9.88 -3.68
CA ASP A 455 -16.75 -10.85 -4.05
C ASP A 455 -16.91 -12.18 -3.26
N GLU A 456 -16.00 -13.13 -3.49
CA GLU A 456 -15.98 -14.42 -2.81
C GLU A 456 -15.92 -14.29 -1.28
N VAL A 457 -15.15 -13.33 -0.77
CA VAL A 457 -14.99 -13.10 0.67
C VAL A 457 -16.31 -12.62 1.28
N THR A 458 -17.02 -11.74 0.58
CA THR A 458 -18.32 -11.22 1.00
C THR A 458 -19.37 -12.31 1.08
N PHE A 459 -19.44 -13.20 0.08
CA PHE A 459 -20.34 -14.35 0.13
C PHE A 459 -19.99 -15.30 1.28
N THR A 460 -18.71 -15.57 1.51
CA THR A 460 -18.27 -16.38 2.64
C THR A 460 -18.71 -15.78 3.98
N ALA A 461 -18.62 -14.46 4.15
CA ALA A 461 -19.05 -13.78 5.37
C ALA A 461 -20.57 -13.92 5.61
N VAL A 462 -21.39 -13.68 4.59
CA VAL A 462 -22.85 -13.80 4.68
C VAL A 462 -23.28 -15.25 4.95
N LEU A 463 -22.72 -16.22 4.22
CA LEU A 463 -23.03 -17.65 4.42
C LEU A 463 -22.59 -18.14 5.80
N THR A 464 -21.45 -17.67 6.31
CA THR A 464 -21.02 -17.95 7.70
C THR A 464 -22.04 -17.42 8.70
N SER A 465 -22.58 -16.22 8.45
CA SER A 465 -23.63 -15.66 9.29
C SER A 465 -24.89 -16.53 9.29
N CYS A 466 -25.35 -16.94 8.11
CA CYS A 466 -26.48 -17.87 7.99
C CYS A 466 -26.20 -19.21 8.70
N ALA A 467 -24.95 -19.67 8.68
CA ALA A 467 -24.53 -20.88 9.39
C ALA A 467 -24.62 -20.72 10.90
N HIS A 468 -24.27 -19.57 11.47
CA HIS A 468 -24.39 -19.31 12.90
C HIS A 468 -25.83 -19.17 13.37
N SER A 469 -26.71 -18.62 12.54
CA SER A 469 -28.13 -18.41 12.88
C SER A 469 -29.06 -19.53 12.38
N GLY A 470 -28.55 -20.54 11.68
CA GLY A 470 -29.34 -21.66 11.15
C GLY A 470 -30.33 -21.29 10.04
N LEU A 471 -30.09 -20.20 9.30
CA LEU A 471 -30.99 -19.70 8.25
C LEU A 471 -30.77 -20.45 6.92
N VAL A 472 -31.33 -21.65 6.81
CA VAL A 472 -31.10 -22.55 5.66
C VAL A 472 -31.61 -21.97 4.34
N ASP A 473 -32.81 -21.40 4.33
CA ASP A 473 -33.45 -20.92 3.10
C ASP A 473 -32.73 -19.69 2.52
N GLU A 474 -32.37 -18.73 3.38
CA GLU A 474 -31.59 -17.57 2.96
C GLU A 474 -30.17 -17.96 2.52
N ALA A 475 -29.54 -18.95 3.17
CA ALA A 475 -28.25 -19.47 2.73
C ALA A 475 -28.31 -20.03 1.29
N TRP A 476 -29.35 -20.83 0.98
CA TRP A 476 -29.56 -21.36 -0.37
C TRP A 476 -29.84 -20.28 -1.41
N LYS A 477 -30.62 -19.26 -1.05
CA LYS A 477 -30.90 -18.12 -1.92
C LYS A 477 -29.63 -17.32 -2.25
N VAL A 478 -28.80 -17.05 -1.24
CA VAL A 478 -27.51 -16.36 -1.40
C VAL A 478 -26.56 -17.20 -2.25
N PHE A 479 -26.35 -18.47 -1.89
CA PHE A 479 -25.47 -19.40 -2.60
C PHE A 479 -25.90 -19.60 -4.06
N GLY A 480 -27.20 -19.79 -4.31
CA GLY A 480 -27.77 -19.97 -5.64
C GLY A 480 -27.68 -18.71 -6.52
N SER A 481 -27.49 -17.53 -5.92
CA SER A 481 -27.33 -16.28 -6.68
C SER A 481 -25.91 -16.02 -7.18
N MET A 482 -24.89 -16.67 -6.59
CA MET A 482 -23.47 -16.37 -6.85
C MET A 482 -23.10 -16.44 -8.34
N LEU A 483 -23.38 -17.58 -8.97
CA LEU A 483 -23.05 -17.78 -10.39
C LEU A 483 -24.01 -17.03 -11.34
N PRO A 484 -25.35 -17.20 -11.27
CA PRO A 484 -26.24 -16.61 -12.27
C PRO A 484 -26.37 -15.10 -12.18
N LYS A 485 -26.21 -14.49 -10.99
CA LYS A 485 -26.38 -13.04 -10.80
C LYS A 485 -25.05 -12.29 -10.76
N TYR A 486 -24.02 -12.86 -10.16
CA TYR A 486 -22.75 -12.17 -9.93
C TYR A 486 -21.57 -12.75 -10.72
N GLY A 487 -21.77 -13.87 -11.44
CA GLY A 487 -20.72 -14.50 -12.23
C GLY A 487 -19.62 -15.16 -11.38
N ILE A 488 -19.87 -15.40 -10.09
CA ILE A 488 -18.89 -15.94 -9.15
C ILE A 488 -19.09 -17.45 -9.02
N GLN A 489 -18.03 -18.22 -9.30
CA GLN A 489 -18.03 -19.66 -9.07
C GLN A 489 -17.88 -19.97 -7.57
N PRO A 490 -18.74 -20.81 -6.99
CA PRO A 490 -18.59 -21.21 -5.59
C PRO A 490 -17.26 -21.94 -5.33
N LEU A 491 -16.39 -21.31 -4.54
CA LEU A 491 -15.19 -21.93 -3.95
C LEU A 491 -15.51 -22.90 -2.80
N VAL A 492 -14.51 -23.70 -2.41
CA VAL A 492 -14.57 -24.68 -1.32
C VAL A 492 -15.07 -24.07 0.00
N GLU A 493 -14.71 -22.81 0.28
CA GLU A 493 -15.11 -22.05 1.46
C GLU A 493 -16.63 -21.84 1.52
N HIS A 494 -17.27 -21.57 0.37
CA HIS A 494 -18.72 -21.39 0.30
C HIS A 494 -19.45 -22.70 0.55
N TYR A 495 -18.95 -23.81 -0.01
CA TYR A 495 -19.47 -25.15 0.26
C TYR A 495 -19.30 -25.53 1.73
N ALA A 496 -18.16 -25.21 2.35
CA ALA A 496 -17.94 -25.45 3.78
C ALA A 496 -18.99 -24.70 4.64
N CYS A 497 -19.30 -23.45 4.28
CA CYS A 497 -20.36 -22.68 4.96
C CYS A 497 -21.73 -23.34 4.78
N MET A 498 -22.09 -23.76 3.56
CA MET A 498 -23.36 -24.44 3.29
C MET A 498 -23.50 -25.78 4.01
N VAL A 499 -22.44 -26.59 4.05
CA VAL A 499 -22.39 -27.83 4.84
C VAL A 499 -22.57 -27.52 6.32
N SER A 500 -21.97 -26.44 6.83
CA SER A 500 -22.15 -26.00 8.21
C SER A 500 -23.60 -25.58 8.51
N VAL A 501 -24.24 -24.83 7.61
CA VAL A 501 -25.67 -24.47 7.68
C VAL A 501 -26.54 -25.72 7.79
N LEU A 502 -26.37 -26.67 6.86
CA LEU A 502 -27.18 -27.89 6.81
C LEU A 502 -26.93 -28.80 8.02
N SER A 503 -25.67 -28.91 8.46
CA SER A 503 -25.27 -29.70 9.61
C SER A 503 -25.88 -29.19 10.91
N ARG A 504 -25.86 -27.87 11.13
CA ARG A 504 -26.49 -27.24 12.31
C ARG A 504 -28.02 -27.30 12.27
N ALA A 505 -28.62 -27.34 11.09
CA ALA A 505 -30.05 -27.56 10.90
C ALA A 505 -30.47 -29.04 11.01
N GLY A 506 -29.54 -29.97 11.26
CA GLY A 506 -29.81 -31.41 11.33
C GLY A 506 -30.07 -32.09 9.97
N ARG A 507 -29.88 -31.39 8.85
CA ARG A 507 -30.09 -31.90 7.47
C ARG A 507 -28.83 -32.60 6.96
N LEU A 508 -28.33 -33.60 7.71
CA LEU A 508 -27.03 -34.25 7.44
C LEU A 508 -26.99 -35.02 6.11
N SER A 509 -28.11 -35.61 5.70
CA SER A 509 -28.21 -36.31 4.42
C SER A 509 -28.06 -35.35 3.22
N GLU A 510 -28.55 -34.12 3.35
CA GLU A 510 -28.37 -33.09 2.33
C GLU A 510 -26.96 -32.51 2.36
N ALA A 511 -26.37 -32.36 3.55
CA ALA A 511 -24.98 -31.96 3.69
C ALA A 511 -24.04 -32.97 3.00
N ALA A 512 -24.26 -34.28 3.20
CA ALA A 512 -23.50 -35.34 2.54
C ALA A 512 -23.69 -35.33 1.02
N LYS A 513 -24.92 -35.16 0.53
CA LYS A 513 -25.20 -35.00 -0.91
C LYS A 513 -24.52 -33.78 -1.51
N LEU A 514 -24.49 -32.66 -0.79
CA LEU A 514 -23.81 -31.45 -1.24
C LEU A 514 -22.32 -31.70 -1.43
N ILE A 515 -21.68 -32.39 -0.48
CA ILE A 515 -20.26 -32.77 -0.57
C ILE A 515 -19.98 -33.66 -1.79
N SER A 516 -20.82 -34.67 -2.03
CA SER A 516 -20.69 -35.56 -3.19
C SER A 516 -20.84 -34.85 -4.54
N ASN A 517 -21.57 -33.74 -4.58
CA ASN A 517 -21.82 -32.96 -5.80
C ASN A 517 -20.85 -31.78 -5.97
N MET A 518 -19.85 -31.62 -5.09
CA MET A 518 -18.88 -30.54 -5.23
C MET A 518 -18.02 -30.75 -6.48
N PRO A 519 -17.76 -29.70 -7.28
CA PRO A 519 -16.88 -29.78 -8.46
C PRO A 519 -15.39 -29.83 -8.10
N VAL A 520 -15.07 -29.75 -6.80
CA VAL A 520 -13.73 -29.63 -6.22
C VAL A 520 -13.60 -30.57 -5.02
N GLU A 521 -12.39 -31.05 -4.75
CA GLU A 521 -12.14 -31.94 -3.62
C GLU A 521 -12.48 -31.26 -2.29
N PRO A 522 -13.23 -31.93 -1.39
CA PRO A 522 -13.62 -31.33 -0.13
C PRO A 522 -12.42 -31.14 0.82
N SER A 523 -12.26 -29.93 1.35
CA SER A 523 -11.20 -29.62 2.33
C SER A 523 -11.53 -30.14 3.72
N ALA A 524 -10.54 -30.14 4.61
CA ALA A 524 -10.72 -30.47 6.03
C ALA A 524 -11.80 -29.60 6.72
N LYS A 525 -11.99 -28.35 6.29
CA LYS A 525 -13.07 -27.48 6.81
C LYS A 525 -14.46 -28.01 6.47
N VAL A 526 -14.64 -28.52 5.25
CA VAL A 526 -15.92 -29.09 4.80
C VAL A 526 -16.26 -30.34 5.61
N TRP A 527 -15.31 -31.27 5.70
CA TRP A 527 -15.46 -32.49 6.49
C TRP A 527 -15.65 -32.18 7.98
N GLY A 528 -14.87 -31.26 8.55
CA GLY A 528 -15.01 -30.85 9.95
C GLY A 528 -16.37 -30.23 10.27
N ALA A 529 -16.97 -29.48 9.34
CA ALA A 529 -18.33 -28.96 9.50
C ALA A 529 -19.36 -30.09 9.59
N LEU A 530 -19.22 -31.14 8.78
CA LEU A 530 -20.10 -32.31 8.82
C LEU A 530 -19.85 -33.17 10.08
N LEU A 531 -18.60 -33.33 10.51
CA LEU A 531 -18.25 -34.05 11.75
C LEU A 531 -18.90 -33.41 12.98
N ASN A 532 -18.89 -32.08 13.05
CA ASN A 532 -19.60 -31.35 14.11
C ASN A 532 -21.12 -31.63 14.08
N GLY A 533 -21.73 -31.66 12.89
CA GLY A 533 -23.14 -32.04 12.74
C GLY A 533 -23.44 -33.47 13.19
N ALA A 534 -22.60 -34.43 12.80
CA ALA A 534 -22.69 -35.82 13.21
C ALA A 534 -22.52 -35.96 14.74
N SER A 535 -21.59 -35.22 15.33
CA SER A 535 -21.40 -35.21 16.79
C SER A 535 -22.60 -34.67 17.55
N VAL A 536 -23.24 -33.60 17.05
CA VAL A 536 -24.41 -32.99 17.71
C VAL A 536 -25.65 -33.87 17.57
N SER A 537 -25.81 -34.54 16.44
CA SER A 537 -26.94 -35.45 16.17
C SER A 537 -26.78 -36.84 16.77
N GLY A 538 -25.56 -37.22 17.18
CA GLY A 538 -25.24 -38.55 17.68
C GLY A 538 -25.08 -39.62 16.58
N ASP A 539 -24.91 -39.22 15.31
CA ASP A 539 -24.74 -40.16 14.19
C ASP A 539 -23.30 -40.70 14.14
N VAL A 540 -23.08 -41.83 14.81
CA VAL A 540 -21.76 -42.47 14.95
C VAL A 540 -21.20 -42.97 13.61
N GLU A 541 -22.04 -43.50 12.74
CA GLU A 541 -21.57 -44.09 11.48
C GLU A 541 -21.14 -43.00 10.49
N LEU A 542 -21.91 -41.91 10.40
CA LEU A 542 -21.50 -40.74 9.63
C LEU A 542 -20.25 -40.09 10.23
N GLY A 543 -20.18 -39.96 11.56
CA GLY A 543 -19.01 -39.44 12.26
C GLY A 543 -17.74 -40.23 11.95
N LYS A 544 -17.84 -41.58 11.94
CA LYS A 544 -16.72 -42.46 11.60
C LYS A 544 -16.24 -42.22 10.17
N PHE A 545 -17.16 -42.28 9.20
CA PHE A 545 -16.86 -42.04 7.79
C PHE A 545 -16.13 -40.72 7.56
N VAL A 546 -16.61 -39.64 8.18
CA VAL A 546 -15.99 -38.31 8.07
C VAL A 546 -14.63 -38.24 8.77
N SER A 547 -14.49 -38.88 9.94
CA SER A 547 -13.24 -38.90 10.69
C SER A 547 -12.11 -39.61 9.95
N ASP A 548 -12.41 -40.69 9.21
CA ASP A 548 -11.41 -41.41 8.43
C ASP A 548 -10.79 -40.52 7.34
N HIS A 549 -11.61 -39.72 6.64
CA HIS A 549 -11.12 -38.71 5.69
C HIS A 549 -10.31 -37.61 6.38
N LEU A 550 -10.78 -37.11 7.53
CA LEU A 550 -10.06 -36.06 8.28
C LEU A 550 -8.71 -36.53 8.81
N PHE A 551 -8.56 -37.80 9.17
CA PHE A 551 -7.27 -38.36 9.61
C PHE A 551 -6.27 -38.54 8.48
N GLU A 552 -6.72 -38.62 7.23
CA GLU A 552 -5.86 -38.62 6.05
C GLU A 552 -5.43 -37.20 5.66
N ILE A 553 -6.36 -36.23 5.73
CA ILE A 553 -6.10 -34.84 5.32
C ILE A 553 -5.32 -34.06 6.40
N GLU A 554 -5.71 -34.18 7.67
CA GLU A 554 -5.10 -33.46 8.79
C GLU A 554 -4.78 -34.42 9.96
N PRO A 555 -3.77 -35.30 9.81
CA PRO A 555 -3.40 -36.26 10.85
C PRO A 555 -2.95 -35.61 12.16
N GLU A 556 -2.52 -34.33 12.12
CA GLU A 556 -2.03 -33.60 13.28
C GLU A 556 -3.13 -32.84 14.05
N ASN A 557 -4.37 -32.81 13.54
CA ASN A 557 -5.44 -32.03 14.15
C ASN A 557 -6.09 -32.75 15.33
N THR A 558 -5.66 -32.39 16.55
CA THR A 558 -6.17 -32.98 17.81
C THR A 558 -7.68 -32.85 18.00
N GLY A 559 -8.31 -31.82 17.43
CA GLY A 559 -9.75 -31.56 17.56
C GLY A 559 -10.60 -32.68 16.94
N ASN A 560 -10.19 -33.20 15.79
CA ASN A 560 -10.93 -34.24 15.06
C ASN A 560 -10.99 -35.55 15.87
N TYR A 561 -9.86 -35.94 16.48
CA TYR A 561 -9.79 -37.10 17.37
C TYR A 561 -10.67 -36.93 18.60
N MET A 562 -10.66 -35.73 19.21
CA MET A 562 -11.45 -35.44 20.40
C MET A 562 -12.96 -35.47 20.12
N ILE A 563 -13.41 -34.90 18.99
CA ILE A 563 -14.83 -34.92 18.59
C ILE A 563 -15.28 -36.37 18.37
N MET A 564 -14.49 -37.19 17.68
CA MET A 564 -14.84 -38.59 17.43
C MET A 564 -14.85 -39.44 18.71
N ALA A 565 -13.87 -39.26 19.60
CA ALA A 565 -13.83 -39.97 20.89
C ALA A 565 -15.02 -39.59 21.79
N ASN A 566 -15.43 -38.32 21.77
CA ASN A 566 -16.62 -37.85 22.49
C ASN A 566 -17.89 -38.47 21.90
N LEU A 567 -18.02 -38.54 20.57
CA LEU A 567 -19.15 -39.17 19.89
C LEU A 567 -19.30 -40.66 20.25
N TYR A 568 -18.20 -41.43 20.22
CA TYR A 568 -18.22 -42.83 20.68
C TYR A 568 -18.60 -42.96 22.16
N SER A 569 -18.11 -42.05 23.02
CA SER A 569 -18.44 -42.06 24.45
C SER A 569 -19.93 -41.76 24.68
N GLN A 570 -20.50 -40.78 23.97
CA GLN A 570 -21.92 -40.43 24.02
C GLN A 570 -22.82 -41.58 23.54
N ALA A 571 -22.37 -42.35 22.56
CA ALA A 571 -23.07 -43.53 22.05
C ALA A 571 -22.89 -44.80 22.90
N GLY A 572 -22.23 -44.71 24.07
CA GLY A 572 -22.03 -45.85 24.97
C GLY A 572 -21.00 -46.87 24.46
N ARG A 573 -20.06 -46.45 23.59
CA ARG A 573 -18.99 -47.29 23.01
C ARG A 573 -17.60 -46.90 23.53
N PRO A 574 -17.27 -47.11 24.82
CA PRO A 574 -16.04 -46.61 25.43
C PRO A 574 -14.76 -47.23 24.83
N GLU A 575 -14.79 -48.51 24.43
CA GLU A 575 -13.63 -49.18 23.82
C GLU A 575 -13.19 -48.53 22.51
N GLU A 576 -14.14 -48.10 21.67
CA GLU A 576 -13.84 -47.41 20.41
C GLU A 576 -13.32 -45.98 20.68
N ALA A 577 -13.83 -45.30 21.71
CA ALA A 577 -13.32 -44.01 22.13
C ALA A 577 -11.85 -44.09 22.58
N ASP A 578 -11.47 -45.15 23.30
CA ASP A 578 -10.10 -45.37 23.75
C ASP A 578 -9.16 -45.71 22.58
N LYS A 579 -9.61 -46.50 21.59
CA LYS A 579 -8.85 -46.73 20.34
C LYS A 579 -8.53 -45.43 19.60
N VAL A 580 -9.47 -44.47 19.54
CA VAL A 580 -9.24 -43.16 18.91
C VAL A 580 -8.21 -42.34 19.71
N ARG A 581 -8.26 -42.37 21.04
CA ARG A 581 -7.28 -41.70 21.91
C ARG A 581 -5.89 -42.31 21.80
N GLU A 582 -5.80 -43.64 21.72
CA GLU A 582 -4.54 -44.34 21.45
C GLU A 582 -3.96 -43.97 20.09
N ARG A 583 -4.80 -43.87 19.05
CA ARG A 583 -4.38 -43.41 17.72
C ARG A 583 -3.78 -42.00 17.79
N MET A 584 -4.44 -41.08 18.51
CA MET A 584 -3.92 -39.72 18.74
C MET A 584 -2.57 -39.75 19.46
N ALA A 585 -2.42 -40.57 20.50
CA ALA A 585 -1.16 -40.70 21.24
C ALA A 585 -0.01 -41.30 20.39
N LYS A 586 -0.32 -42.27 19.51
CA LYS A 586 0.66 -42.89 18.59
C LYS A 586 1.20 -41.90 17.56
N VAL A 587 0.40 -40.91 17.15
CA VAL A 587 0.82 -39.81 16.26
C VAL A 587 1.65 -38.75 17.03
N GLY A 588 1.81 -38.89 18.35
CA GLY A 588 2.59 -37.97 19.18
C GLY A 588 1.82 -36.73 19.62
N LEU A 589 0.51 -36.70 19.36
CA LEU A 589 -0.34 -35.56 19.68
C LEU A 589 -0.76 -35.58 21.16
N LYS A 590 -0.66 -34.42 21.81
CA LYS A 590 -1.17 -34.19 23.17
C LYS A 590 -2.34 -33.24 23.14
N LYS A 591 -3.26 -33.40 24.10
CA LYS A 591 -4.38 -32.47 24.28
C LYS A 591 -3.83 -31.07 24.59
N VAL A 592 -4.25 -30.08 23.81
CA VAL A 592 -3.87 -28.67 24.05
C VAL A 592 -4.78 -28.09 25.13
N ALA A 593 -4.21 -27.58 26.22
CA ALA A 593 -4.96 -26.86 27.25
C ALA A 593 -5.37 -25.48 26.72
N GLY A 594 -6.64 -25.09 26.93
CA GLY A 594 -7.12 -23.77 26.50
C GLY A 594 -6.48 -22.65 27.34
N SER A 595 -6.10 -21.54 26.72
CA SER A 595 -5.58 -20.36 27.42
C SER A 595 -6.42 -19.11 27.13
N SER A 596 -6.55 -18.22 28.11
CA SER A 596 -7.21 -16.91 27.97
C SER A 596 -6.34 -15.79 28.55
N TRP A 597 -6.56 -14.54 28.12
CA TRP A 597 -5.79 -13.39 28.57
C TRP A 597 -6.69 -12.41 29.34
N ILE A 598 -6.20 -11.88 30.46
CA ILE A 598 -6.91 -10.88 31.27
C ILE A 598 -6.05 -9.63 31.43
N GLY A 599 -6.63 -8.46 31.15
CA GLY A 599 -6.04 -7.17 31.45
C GLY A 599 -6.24 -6.80 32.92
N THR A 600 -5.14 -6.57 33.65
CA THR A 600 -5.16 -6.05 35.03
C THR A 600 -4.51 -4.66 35.10
N ASN A 601 -4.67 -3.95 36.22
CA ASN A 601 -4.04 -2.62 36.42
C ASN A 601 -2.50 -2.64 36.33
N GLY A 602 -1.86 -3.82 36.33
CA GLY A 602 -0.42 -4.00 36.12
C GLY A 602 -0.04 -4.56 34.75
N GLY A 603 -0.95 -4.60 33.76
CA GLY A 603 -0.71 -5.14 32.42
C GLY A 603 -1.50 -6.41 32.09
N LEU A 604 -1.25 -6.97 30.91
CA LEU A 604 -1.84 -8.20 30.40
C LEU A 604 -1.22 -9.44 31.09
N ARG A 605 -2.06 -10.38 31.53
CA ARG A 605 -1.63 -11.68 32.08
C ARG A 605 -2.35 -12.83 31.38
N SER A 606 -1.63 -13.92 31.10
CA SER A 606 -2.22 -15.17 30.59
C SER A 606 -2.72 -16.06 31.73
N LEU A 607 -3.84 -16.75 31.47
CA LEU A 607 -4.37 -17.85 32.25
C LEU A 607 -4.40 -19.08 31.38
N ILE A 608 -3.84 -20.18 31.88
CA ILE A 608 -3.91 -21.49 31.23
C ILE A 608 -4.95 -22.29 32.00
N ALA A 609 -5.93 -22.89 31.31
CA ALA A 609 -6.91 -23.76 31.92
C ALA A 609 -6.18 -24.96 32.54
N ALA A 610 -6.16 -25.01 33.87
CA ALA A 610 -5.55 -26.10 34.60
C ALA A 610 -6.33 -27.40 34.34
N GLU A 611 -5.61 -28.47 34.04
CA GLU A 611 -6.18 -29.81 33.91
C GLU A 611 -6.77 -30.23 35.27
N GLY A 612 -8.08 -30.45 35.31
CA GLY A 612 -8.69 -31.20 36.39
C GLY A 612 -8.23 -32.65 36.28
N ILE A 613 -7.14 -32.98 36.99
CA ILE A 613 -6.79 -34.36 37.31
C ILE A 613 -7.92 -34.87 38.22
N LYS A 614 -8.64 -35.89 37.76
CA LYS A 614 -9.60 -36.64 38.59
C LYS A 614 -8.86 -37.51 39.60
#